data_AF-H1KBK4-F1
#
_entry.id   AF-H1KBK4-F1
#
_cell.length_a   1.000
_cell.length_b   1.000
_cell.length_c   1.000
_cell.angle_alpha   90.00
_cell.angle_beta   90.00
_cell.angle_gamma   90.00
#
_symmetry.space_group_name_H-M   'P 1'
#
loop_
_entity.id
_entity.type
_entity.pdbx_description
1 polymer ?
#
loop_
_entity_poly.entity_id
_entity_poly.type
_entity_poly.pdbx_seq_one_letter_code
_entity_poly.pdbx_strand_id
1 'polypeptide(L)'
;MSLEEASRLAAASQTLIESRHVAADAKFEAFDFGAGNVVEDAEGWEYFNDGDEMTRTVYFENAENPEADSQRGHFTVRFEDGTDAIAEAYGALGGAILDDLQATSGPRP
;
A
#
# COMPACT_ATOMS: atom_id res chain seq x y z
N MET A 1 -8.53 18.60 28.84
CA MET A 1 -8.77 18.41 27.39
C MET A 1 -10.15 18.97 27.09
N SER A 2 -10.21 20.04 26.30
CA SER A 2 -11.48 20.63 25.87
C SER A 2 -12.04 19.89 24.66
N LEU A 3 -13.37 19.83 24.51
CA LEU A 3 -14.02 19.16 23.36
C LEU A 3 -13.55 19.74 22.00
N GLU A 4 -13.20 21.03 21.94
CA GLU A 4 -12.71 21.69 20.73
C GLU A 4 -11.31 21.25 20.29
N GLU A 5 -10.45 20.86 21.24
CA GLU A 5 -9.12 20.35 20.90
C GLU A 5 -9.21 18.93 20.34
N ALA A 6 -10.08 18.10 20.92
CA ALA A 6 -10.30 16.73 20.46
C ALA A 6 -10.85 16.68 19.02
N SER A 7 -11.79 17.56 18.66
CA SER A 7 -12.34 17.62 17.30
C SER A 7 -11.33 18.08 16.25
N ARG A 8 -10.43 19.01 16.59
CA ARG A 8 -9.37 19.44 15.67
C ARG A 8 -8.34 18.33 15.44
N LEU A 9 -8.00 17.59 16.48
CA LEU A 9 -7.12 16.43 16.38
C LEU A 9 -7.75 15.34 15.51
N ALA A 10 -9.05 15.03 15.71
CA ALA A 10 -9.77 14.03 14.92
C ALA A 10 -9.96 14.41 13.45
N ALA A 11 -10.08 15.70 13.13
CA ALA A 11 -10.14 16.19 11.75
C ALA A 11 -8.76 16.10 11.07
N ALA A 12 -7.70 16.47 11.78
CA ALA A 12 -6.33 16.38 11.26
C ALA A 12 -5.92 14.93 10.96
N SER A 13 -6.28 13.97 11.81
CA SER A 13 -6.02 12.55 11.55
C SER A 13 -6.88 11.98 10.43
N GLN A 14 -8.13 12.43 10.25
CA GLN A 14 -8.93 12.06 9.06
C GLN A 14 -8.26 12.52 7.76
N THR A 15 -7.83 13.78 7.69
CA THR A 15 -7.14 14.32 6.51
C THR A 15 -5.82 13.59 6.22
N LEU A 16 -5.09 13.17 7.26
CA LEU A 16 -3.90 12.36 7.12
C LEU A 16 -4.20 10.97 6.53
N ILE A 17 -5.22 10.28 7.03
CA ILE A 17 -5.65 8.97 6.52
C ILE A 17 -6.07 9.08 5.05
N GLU A 18 -6.80 10.12 4.68
CA GLU A 18 -7.18 10.37 3.28
C GLU A 18 -5.95 10.61 2.38
N SER A 19 -4.99 11.40 2.85
CA SER A 19 -3.75 11.66 2.10
C SER A 19 -2.91 10.39 1.92
N ARG A 20 -2.79 9.57 2.97
CA ARG A 20 -2.13 8.26 2.92
C ARG A 20 -2.81 7.32 1.93
N HIS A 21 -4.13 7.28 1.90
CA HIS A 21 -4.87 6.47 0.94
C HIS A 21 -4.58 6.89 -0.50
N VAL A 22 -4.57 8.19 -0.78
CA VAL A 22 -4.22 8.71 -2.12
C VAL A 22 -2.79 8.34 -2.50
N ALA A 23 -1.84 8.47 -1.57
CA ALA A 23 -0.45 8.10 -1.80
C ALA A 23 -0.29 6.57 -2.02
N ALA A 24 -0.99 5.75 -1.24
CA ALA A 24 -0.99 4.30 -1.37
C ALA A 24 -1.56 3.84 -2.72
N ASP A 25 -2.71 4.37 -3.15
CA ASP A 25 -3.28 4.06 -4.46
C ASP A 25 -2.34 4.47 -5.59
N ALA A 26 -1.82 5.70 -5.56
CA ALA A 26 -0.86 6.15 -6.57
C ALA A 26 0.39 5.27 -6.62
N LYS A 27 0.87 4.81 -5.45
CA LYS A 27 2.02 3.90 -5.38
C LYS A 27 1.68 2.51 -5.90
N PHE A 28 0.49 1.99 -5.58
CA PHE A 28 0.00 0.71 -6.08
C PHE A 28 -0.16 0.71 -7.61
N GLU A 29 -0.76 1.76 -8.18
CA GLU A 29 -0.88 1.92 -9.63
C GLU A 29 0.47 2.02 -10.34
N ALA A 30 1.47 2.58 -9.67
CA ALA A 30 2.83 2.69 -10.18
C ALA A 30 3.71 1.46 -9.90
N PHE A 31 3.25 0.52 -9.05
CA PHE A 31 4.06 -0.61 -8.63
C PHE A 31 4.05 -1.71 -9.69
N ASP A 32 5.24 -2.13 -10.10
CA ASP A 32 5.41 -3.24 -11.02
C ASP A 32 5.54 -4.55 -10.23
N PHE A 33 4.52 -5.41 -10.31
CA PHE A 33 4.56 -6.74 -9.72
C PHE A 33 5.43 -7.73 -10.52
N GLY A 34 6.12 -7.28 -11.57
CA GLY A 34 6.97 -8.09 -12.43
C GLY A 34 6.29 -8.44 -13.76
N ALA A 35 7.13 -8.60 -14.80
CA ALA A 35 6.74 -8.98 -16.15
C ALA A 35 6.10 -10.38 -16.20
N GLY A 36 4.78 -10.45 -15.99
CA GLY A 36 3.99 -11.68 -15.97
C GLY A 36 2.84 -11.67 -14.97
N ASN A 37 2.83 -10.73 -14.02
CA ASN A 37 1.78 -10.62 -13.01
C ASN A 37 0.77 -9.54 -13.41
N VAL A 38 -0.25 -9.95 -14.18
CA VAL A 38 -1.36 -9.07 -14.56
C VAL A 38 -2.37 -9.03 -13.42
N VAL A 39 -2.65 -7.85 -12.86
CA VAL A 39 -3.67 -7.68 -11.83
C VAL A 39 -5.05 -7.82 -12.47
N GLU A 40 -5.83 -8.81 -12.03
CA GLU A 40 -7.24 -8.97 -12.43
C GLU A 40 -8.17 -8.20 -11.52
N ASP A 41 -7.91 -8.27 -10.21
CA ASP A 41 -8.76 -7.66 -9.20
C ASP A 41 -7.93 -7.28 -7.96
N ALA A 42 -8.43 -6.36 -7.16
CA ALA A 42 -7.80 -5.95 -5.92
C ALA A 42 -8.86 -5.58 -4.88
N GLU A 43 -8.62 -5.96 -3.63
CA GLU A 43 -9.52 -5.65 -2.52
C GLU A 43 -9.38 -4.20 -2.05
N GLY A 44 -10.11 -3.81 -1.01
CA GLY A 44 -9.89 -2.52 -0.35
C GLY A 44 -8.57 -2.48 0.41
N TRP A 45 -8.19 -1.29 0.86
CA TRP A 45 -7.08 -1.12 1.78
C TRP A 45 -7.47 -1.51 3.20
N GLU A 46 -6.64 -2.35 3.80
CA GLU A 46 -6.66 -2.68 5.22
C GLU A 46 -5.63 -1.83 5.96
N TYR A 47 -6.07 -1.18 7.03
CA TYR A 47 -5.24 -0.28 7.83
C TYR A 47 -4.69 -1.00 9.05
N PHE A 48 -3.39 -0.86 9.28
CA PHE A 48 -2.66 -1.40 10.41
C PHE A 48 -1.89 -0.27 11.12
N ASN A 49 -1.53 -0.49 12.38
CA ASN A 49 -0.76 0.47 13.20
C ASN A 49 -1.36 1.89 13.15
N ASP A 50 -2.63 2.04 13.51
CA ASP A 50 -3.35 3.33 13.49
C ASP A 50 -3.35 4.05 12.10
N GLY A 51 -3.13 3.30 11.02
CA GLY A 51 -3.08 3.82 9.65
C GLY A 51 -1.68 4.18 9.17
N ASP A 52 -0.62 3.82 9.90
CA ASP A 52 0.77 3.96 9.45
C ASP A 52 1.19 2.86 8.46
N GLU A 53 0.44 1.76 8.40
CA GLU A 53 0.65 0.71 7.41
C GLU A 53 -0.69 0.40 6.71
N MET A 54 -0.65 0.29 5.39
CA MET A 54 -1.80 -0.05 4.56
C MET A 54 -1.44 -1.27 3.72
N THR A 55 -2.27 -2.31 3.79
CA THR A 55 -2.11 -3.52 2.96
C THR A 55 -3.33 -3.73 2.10
N ARG A 56 -3.12 -4.14 0.85
CA ARG A 56 -4.18 -4.46 -0.12
C ARG A 56 -3.94 -5.85 -0.68
N THR A 57 -4.96 -6.69 -0.67
CA THR A 57 -4.91 -7.99 -1.38
C THR A 57 -5.06 -7.75 -2.88
N VAL A 58 -4.23 -8.42 -3.67
CA VAL A 58 -4.20 -8.30 -5.13
C VAL A 58 -4.32 -9.68 -5.73
N TYR A 59 -5.22 -9.84 -6.70
CA TYR A 59 -5.43 -11.08 -7.43
C TYR A 59 -4.83 -10.94 -8.83
N PHE A 60 -3.96 -11.88 -9.18
CA PHE A 60 -3.23 -11.91 -10.43
C PHE A 60 -3.74 -13.02 -11.33
N GLU A 61 -3.82 -12.72 -12.62
CA GLU A 61 -4.17 -13.70 -13.64
C GLU A 61 -3.08 -14.78 -13.70
N ASN A 62 -3.50 -16.03 -13.77
CA ASN A 62 -2.57 -17.13 -13.99
C ASN A 62 -2.28 -17.26 -15.49
N ALA A 63 -1.24 -16.56 -15.96
CA ALA A 63 -0.86 -16.56 -17.37
C ALA A 63 -0.52 -17.96 -17.93
N GLU A 64 -0.08 -18.88 -17.07
CA GLU A 64 0.25 -20.26 -17.46
C GLU A 64 -1.00 -21.16 -17.50
N ASN A 65 -2.03 -20.84 -16.70
CA ASN A 65 -3.28 -21.59 -16.66
C ASN A 65 -4.47 -20.70 -16.29
N PRO A 66 -5.14 -20.05 -17.26
CA PRO A 66 -6.25 -19.14 -17.00
C PRO A 66 -7.51 -19.84 -16.47
N GLU A 67 -7.57 -21.18 -16.51
CA GLU A 67 -8.66 -21.97 -15.92
C GLU A 67 -8.42 -22.31 -14.43
N ALA A 68 -7.22 -22.01 -13.90
CA ALA A 68 -6.90 -22.17 -12.49
C ALA A 68 -7.29 -20.94 -11.67
N ASP A 69 -7.34 -21.10 -10.34
CA ASP A 69 -7.60 -19.99 -9.43
C ASP A 69 -6.56 -18.88 -9.60
N SER A 70 -7.02 -17.62 -9.56
CA SER A 70 -6.14 -16.44 -9.62
C SER A 70 -5.12 -16.48 -8.48
N GLN A 71 -3.90 -16.07 -8.77
CA GLN A 71 -2.83 -16.05 -7.79
C GLN A 71 -3.05 -14.89 -6.82
N ARG A 72 -3.07 -15.16 -5.51
CA ARG A 72 -3.22 -14.12 -4.49
C ARG A 72 -1.87 -13.57 -4.05
N GLY A 73 -1.73 -12.26 -4.08
CA GLY A 73 -0.65 -11.52 -3.43
C GLY A 73 -1.17 -10.40 -2.54
N HIS A 74 -0.25 -9.70 -1.90
CA HIS A 74 -0.54 -8.53 -1.08
C HIS A 74 0.41 -7.41 -1.48
N PHE A 75 -0.06 -6.18 -1.38
CA PHE A 75 0.76 -5.00 -1.54
C PHE A 75 0.68 -4.20 -0.26
N THR A 76 1.83 -3.96 0.37
CA THR A 76 1.93 -3.26 1.64
C THR A 76 2.69 -1.96 1.43
N VAL A 77 2.13 -0.89 1.99
CA VAL A 77 2.69 0.46 2.02
C VAL A 77 2.82 0.88 3.48
N ARG A 78 4.00 1.37 3.85
CA ARG A 78 4.27 1.95 5.16
C ARG A 78 4.58 3.43 5.02
N PHE A 79 4.02 4.21 5.93
CA PHE A 79 4.19 5.65 5.97
C PHE A 79 5.17 6.07 7.07
N GLU A 80 5.79 7.23 6.91
CA GLU A 80 6.51 7.87 8.01
C GLU A 80 5.52 8.35 9.07
N ASP A 81 5.92 8.23 10.34
CA ASP A 81 5.11 8.58 11.51
C ASP A 81 4.52 9.99 11.41
N GLY A 82 3.20 10.10 11.51
CA GLY A 82 2.48 11.37 11.47
C GLY A 82 2.46 12.08 10.10
N THR A 83 2.91 11.43 9.02
CA THR A 83 2.91 12.01 7.66
C THR A 83 2.29 11.07 6.62
N ASP A 84 1.98 11.60 5.43
CA ASP A 84 1.55 10.83 4.26
C ASP A 84 2.71 10.37 3.36
N ALA A 85 3.96 10.62 3.77
CA ALA A 85 5.14 10.18 3.04
C ALA A 85 5.33 8.66 3.17
N ILE A 86 5.55 7.99 2.04
CA ILE A 86 5.78 6.54 2.01
C ILE A 86 7.23 6.26 2.42
N ALA A 87 7.40 5.57 3.54
CA ALA A 87 8.69 5.09 4.03
C ALA A 87 9.12 3.82 3.29
N GLU A 88 8.18 2.92 3.01
CA GLU A 88 8.45 1.61 2.42
C GLU A 88 7.22 1.13 1.64
N ALA A 89 7.43 0.46 0.50
CA ALA A 89 6.36 -0.20 -0.24
C ALA A 89 6.88 -1.48 -0.88
N TYR A 90 6.16 -2.59 -0.70
CA TYR A 90 6.54 -3.88 -1.26
C TYR A 90 5.31 -4.73 -1.58
N GLY A 91 5.44 -5.54 -2.62
CA GLY A 91 4.52 -6.62 -2.94
C GLY A 91 4.93 -7.92 -2.26
N ALA A 92 3.99 -8.82 -2.04
CA ALA A 92 4.23 -10.17 -1.55
C ALA A 92 3.38 -11.15 -2.36
N LEU A 93 4.01 -12.06 -3.10
CA LEU A 93 3.35 -12.99 -4.01
C LEU A 93 3.83 -14.41 -3.74
N GLY A 94 2.93 -15.32 -3.37
CA GLY A 94 3.30 -16.72 -3.12
C GLY A 94 4.38 -16.92 -2.03
N GLY A 95 4.54 -15.96 -1.11
CA GLY A 95 5.59 -15.94 -0.08
C GLY A 95 6.92 -15.29 -0.50
N ALA A 96 7.06 -14.86 -1.76
CA ALA A 96 8.17 -14.03 -2.21
C ALA A 96 7.83 -12.55 -2.02
N ILE A 97 8.76 -11.78 -1.45
CA ILE A 97 8.65 -10.32 -1.34
C ILE A 97 9.22 -9.68 -2.61
N LEU A 98 8.41 -8.86 -3.25
CA LEU A 98 8.75 -8.00 -4.37
C LEU A 98 9.03 -6.61 -3.80
N ASP A 99 10.29 -6.29 -3.63
CA ASP A 99 10.68 -4.95 -3.17
C ASP A 99 10.53 -3.94 -4.31
N ASP A 100 9.95 -2.77 -4.02
CA ASP A 100 10.02 -1.64 -4.94
C ASP A 100 11.47 -1.16 -5.00
N LEU A 101 12.27 -1.72 -5.92
CA LEU A 101 13.66 -1.31 -6.17
C LEU A 101 13.83 0.21 -6.48
N GLN A 102 12.72 0.96 -6.59
CA GLN A 102 12.69 2.41 -6.78
C GLN A 102 12.51 3.21 -5.47
N ALA A 103 12.12 2.59 -4.34
CA ALA A 103 11.84 3.30 -3.08
C ALA A 103 13.11 3.74 -2.32
N THR A 104 14.29 3.22 -2.68
CA THR A 104 15.56 3.55 -2.01
C THR A 104 16.50 4.44 -2.84
N SER A 105 15.95 5.40 -3.59
CA SER A 105 16.75 6.46 -4.24
C SER A 105 16.64 7.80 -3.51
N GLY A 106 16.84 7.80 -2.19
CA GLY A 106 17.38 8.98 -1.50
C GLY A 106 18.89 9.03 -1.72
N PRO A 107 19.50 10.16 -2.13
CA PRO A 107 20.95 10.23 -2.28
C PRO A 107 21.59 10.00 -0.91
N ARG A 108 22.38 8.93 -0.78
CA ARG A 108 23.27 8.79 0.38
C ARG A 108 24.30 9.93 0.33
N PRO A 109 24.56 10.63 1.45
CA PRO A 109 25.56 11.70 1.52
C PRO A 109 26.98 11.21 1.23
#